data_AF-A0A382ZT96-F1
#
_entry.id   AF-A0A382ZT96-F1
#
_cell.length_a   1.000
_cell.length_b   1.000
_cell.length_c   1.000
_cell.angle_alpha   90.00
_cell.angle_beta   90.00
_cell.angle_gamma   90.00
#
_symmetry.space_group_name_H-M   'P 1'
#
loop_
_entity.id
_entity.type
_entity.pdbx_description
1 polymer ?
#
loop_
_entity_poly.entity_id
_entity_poly.type
_entity_poly.pdbx_seq_one_letter_code
_entity_poly.pdbx_strand_id
1 'polypeptide(L)'
;GLSATMSSASSDAVAGVTTLVRDLYKLVFGRMPQAGRVVLISRIALGLTTGFALGMALVADNVIGYIKVMIPLFISGMCVCGILGRLWKRYNAAGAIASLLGACATSASVMLVPEWEAYWEGEPVIPSILIATAAGVCVSLLTSPEKLSREEALALLAKERETMED
;
A
#
# COMPACT_ATOMS: atom_id res chain seq x y z
N GLY A 1 21.97 15.47 9.41
CA GLY A 1 20.61 15.95 9.13
C GLY A 1 20.27 15.80 7.67
N LEU A 2 20.65 16.78 6.84
CA LEU A 2 20.29 16.84 5.40
C LEU A 2 20.64 15.57 4.60
N SER A 3 21.82 14.98 4.83
CA SER A 3 22.23 13.73 4.15
C SER A 3 21.31 12.54 4.48
N ALA A 4 20.85 12.42 5.73
CA ALA A 4 19.92 11.37 6.13
C ALA A 4 18.55 11.54 5.47
N THR A 5 18.00 12.75 5.49
CA THR A 5 16.71 13.05 4.83
C THR A 5 16.78 12.83 3.32
N MET A 6 17.88 13.23 2.68
CA MET A 6 18.08 13.04 1.24
C MET A 6 18.24 11.55 0.88
N SER A 7 18.90 10.76 1.75
CA SER A 7 19.04 9.31 1.56
C SER A 7 17.73 8.55 1.76
N SER A 8 16.90 8.93 2.73
CA SER A 8 15.56 8.34 2.90
C SER A 8 14.67 8.70 1.72
N ALA A 9 14.64 9.97 1.33
CA ALA A 9 13.82 10.44 0.20
C ALA A 9 14.21 9.75 -1.12
N SER A 10 15.51 9.55 -1.38
CA SER A 10 15.95 8.82 -2.58
C SER A 10 15.55 7.34 -2.54
N SER A 11 15.61 6.69 -1.38
CA SER A 11 15.19 5.31 -1.20
C SER A 11 13.69 5.15 -1.43
N ASP A 12 12.87 6.03 -0.84
CA ASP A 12 11.41 6.02 -1.00
C ASP A 12 10.99 6.34 -2.44
N ALA A 13 11.69 7.26 -3.11
CA ALA A 13 11.44 7.56 -4.52
C ALA A 13 11.76 6.36 -5.42
N VAL A 14 12.87 5.66 -5.19
CA VAL A 14 13.21 4.45 -5.96
C VAL A 14 12.21 3.33 -5.71
N ALA A 15 11.77 3.14 -4.46
CA ALA A 15 10.71 2.20 -4.12
C ALA A 15 9.40 2.55 -4.85
N GLY A 16 8.97 3.82 -4.80
CA GLY A 16 7.77 4.31 -5.47
C GLY A 16 7.81 4.13 -6.99
N VAL A 17 8.94 4.45 -7.63
CA VAL A 17 9.15 4.22 -9.06
C VAL A 17 9.08 2.73 -9.39
N THR A 18 9.72 1.89 -8.58
CA THR A 18 9.71 0.44 -8.79
C THR A 18 8.29 -0.12 -8.70
N THR A 19 7.51 0.29 -7.69
CA THR A 19 6.09 -0.07 -7.53
C THR A 19 5.25 0.41 -8.72
N LEU A 20 5.44 1.64 -9.21
CA LEU A 20 4.73 2.14 -10.39
C LEU A 20 5.06 1.33 -11.66
N VAL A 21 6.34 1.06 -11.91
CA VAL A 21 6.77 0.38 -13.13
C VAL A 21 6.46 -1.11 -13.09
N ARG A 22 6.50 -1.75 -11.93
CA ARG A 22 6.26 -3.21 -11.81
C ARG A 22 4.80 -3.52 -11.56
N ASP A 23 4.19 -2.87 -10.57
CA ASP A 23 2.86 -3.24 -10.10
C ASP A 23 1.79 -2.50 -10.90
N LEU A 24 1.90 -1.17 -11.01
CA LEU A 24 0.87 -0.39 -11.72
C LEU A 24 0.91 -0.63 -13.23
N TYR A 25 2.10 -0.66 -13.85
CA TYR A 25 2.20 -0.94 -15.29
C TYR A 25 1.62 -2.30 -15.65
N LYS A 26 1.93 -3.34 -14.87
CA LYS A 26 1.39 -4.69 -15.09
C LYS A 26 -0.11 -4.74 -14.85
N LEU A 27 -0.62 -4.06 -13.83
CA LEU A 27 -2.05 -3.96 -13.56
C LEU A 27 -2.81 -3.30 -14.71
N VAL A 28 -2.27 -2.23 -15.29
CA VAL A 28 -2.95 -1.46 -16.36
C VAL A 28 -2.79 -2.09 -17.74
N PHE A 29 -1.58 -2.53 -18.10
CA PHE A 29 -1.27 -3.02 -19.45
C PHE A 29 -1.28 -4.55 -19.56
N GLY A 30 -1.43 -5.28 -18.45
CA GLY A 30 -1.47 -6.74 -18.41
C GLY A 30 -0.15 -7.43 -18.80
N ARG A 31 0.91 -6.67 -19.06
CA ARG A 31 2.21 -7.15 -19.51
C ARG A 31 3.32 -6.39 -18.82
N MET A 32 4.46 -7.05 -18.66
CA MET A 32 5.67 -6.43 -18.12
C MET A 32 6.34 -5.53 -19.18
N PRO A 33 6.96 -4.41 -18.80
CA PRO A 33 7.63 -3.51 -19.73
C PRO A 33 8.88 -4.17 -20.35
N GLN A 34 9.00 -4.11 -21.69
CA GLN A 34 10.16 -4.65 -22.42
C GLN A 34 11.45 -3.91 -22.07
N ALA A 35 12.58 -4.64 -21.94
CA ALA A 35 13.89 -4.12 -21.52
C ALA A 35 14.31 -2.82 -22.21
N GLY A 36 14.07 -2.69 -23.53
CA GLY A 36 14.41 -1.48 -24.30
C GLY A 36 13.59 -0.23 -23.96
N ARG A 37 12.42 -0.35 -23.30
CA ARG A 37 11.56 0.78 -22.89
C ARG A 37 11.54 1.01 -21.38
N VAL A 38 12.05 0.07 -20.58
CA VAL A 38 12.09 0.16 -19.12
C VAL A 38 12.78 1.45 -18.66
N VAL A 39 13.90 1.84 -19.29
CA VAL A 39 14.64 3.07 -18.90
C VAL A 39 13.80 4.33 -19.07
N LEU A 40 13.09 4.46 -20.19
CA LEU A 40 12.23 5.62 -20.46
C LEU A 40 11.04 5.65 -19.50
N ILE A 41 10.39 4.50 -19.30
CA ILE A 41 9.24 4.36 -18.40
C ILE A 41 9.65 4.70 -16.96
N SER A 42 10.80 4.22 -16.49
CA SER A 42 11.33 4.54 -15.16
C SER A 42 11.64 6.02 -14.98
N ARG A 43 12.16 6.70 -16.02
CA ARG A 43 12.39 8.16 -15.97
C ARG A 43 11.08 8.94 -15.87
N ILE A 44 10.06 8.54 -16.62
CA ILE A 44 8.72 9.16 -16.55
C ILE A 44 8.11 8.90 -15.16
N ALA A 45 8.15 7.66 -14.67
CA ALA A 45 7.65 7.31 -13.35
C ALA A 45 8.36 8.08 -12.24
N LEU A 46 9.67 8.31 -12.35
CA LEU A 46 10.42 9.14 -11.41
C LEU A 46 9.96 10.59 -11.41
N GLY A 47 9.79 11.17 -12.61
CA GLY A 47 9.25 12.52 -12.77
C GLY A 47 7.85 12.65 -12.17
N LEU A 48 6.97 11.69 -12.43
CA LEU A 48 5.62 11.65 -11.88
C LEU A 48 5.60 11.51 -10.36
N THR A 49 6.39 10.57 -9.80
CA THR A 49 6.45 10.34 -8.35
C THR A 49 6.97 11.58 -7.63
N THR A 50 8.04 12.18 -8.15
CA THR A 50 8.63 13.40 -7.57
C THR A 50 7.68 14.59 -7.70
N GLY A 51 7.02 14.75 -8.85
CA GLY A 51 6.06 15.81 -9.07
C GLY A 51 4.83 15.69 -8.16
N PHE A 52 4.32 14.47 -7.97
CA PHE A 52 3.21 14.20 -7.04
C PHE A 52 3.61 14.48 -5.58
N ALA A 53 4.80 14.03 -5.17
CA ALA A 53 5.33 14.31 -3.84
C ALA A 53 5.48 15.83 -3.60
N LEU A 54 5.97 16.57 -4.60
CA LEU A 54 6.07 18.03 -4.54
C LEU A 54 4.69 18.69 -4.45
N GLY A 55 3.71 18.22 -5.22
CA GLY A 55 2.33 18.72 -5.15
C GLY A 55 1.71 18.55 -3.76
N MET A 56 1.84 17.35 -3.18
CA MET A 56 1.37 17.08 -1.81
C MET A 56 2.12 17.92 -0.77
N ALA A 57 3.42 18.14 -0.95
CA ALA A 57 4.21 18.99 -0.07
C ALA A 57 3.79 20.46 -0.11
N LEU A 58 3.36 20.98 -1.28
CA LEU A 58 2.88 22.36 -1.41
C LEU A 58 1.49 22.57 -0.80
N VAL A 59 0.67 21.53 -0.71
CA VAL A 59 -0.66 21.57 -0.09
C VAL A 59 -0.60 21.31 1.42
N ALA A 60 0.47 20.72 1.92
CA ALA A 60 0.59 20.36 3.33
C ALA A 60 0.95 21.58 4.21
N ASP A 61 -0.03 22.06 4.99
CA ASP A 61 0.18 23.16 5.95
C ASP A 61 1.00 22.75 7.19
N ASN A 62 0.95 21.47 7.58
CA ASN A 62 1.65 20.94 8.74
C ASN A 62 2.11 19.49 8.52
N VAL A 63 3.42 19.24 8.64
CA VAL A 63 4.03 17.91 8.49
C VAL A 63 3.49 16.91 9.50
N ILE A 64 3.30 17.32 10.77
CA ILE A 64 2.80 16.44 11.83
C ILE A 64 1.34 16.06 11.54
N GLY A 65 0.53 17.04 11.13
CA GLY A 65 -0.86 16.80 10.72
C GLY A 65 -0.93 15.84 9.53
N TYR A 66 -0.11 16.08 8.51
CA TYR A 66 -0.03 15.21 7.33
C TYR A 66 0.31 13.76 7.69
N ILE A 67 1.30 13.54 8.56
CA ILE A 67 1.68 12.21 9.03
C ILE A 67 0.52 11.54 9.80
N LYS A 68 -0.15 12.29 10.70
CA LYS A 68 -1.29 11.79 11.47
C LYS A 68 -2.46 11.36 10.59
N VAL A 69 -2.64 11.96 9.42
CA VAL A 69 -3.65 11.53 8.44
C VAL A 69 -3.19 10.31 7.65
N MET A 70 -1.96 10.35 7.11
CA MET A 70 -1.49 9.37 6.13
C MET A 70 -1.19 7.99 6.73
N ILE A 71 -0.61 7.92 7.94
CA ILE A 71 -0.25 6.65 8.58
C ILE A 71 -1.49 5.76 8.80
N PRO A 72 -2.56 6.22 9.48
CA PRO A 72 -3.75 5.42 9.66
C PRO A 72 -4.42 5.05 8.34
N LEU A 73 -4.47 5.96 7.36
CA LEU A 73 -5.17 5.70 6.11
C LEU A 73 -4.57 4.54 5.30
N PHE A 74 -3.23 4.42 5.29
CA PHE A 74 -2.52 3.48 4.43
C PHE A 74 -1.75 2.41 5.22
N ILE A 75 -0.91 2.82 6.17
CA ILE A 75 0.05 1.93 6.83
C ILE A 75 -0.67 0.94 7.77
N SER A 76 -1.73 1.39 8.45
CA SER A 76 -2.48 0.53 9.37
C SER A 76 -3.10 -0.68 8.66
N GLY A 77 -3.74 -0.46 7.51
CA GLY A 77 -4.33 -1.53 6.69
C GLY A 77 -3.28 -2.48 6.11
N MET A 78 -2.16 -1.94 5.63
CA MET A 78 -1.04 -2.76 5.14
C MET A 78 -0.43 -3.64 6.26
N CYS A 79 -0.31 -3.10 7.47
CA CYS A 79 0.15 -3.84 8.64
C CYS A 79 -0.76 -5.04 8.95
N VAL A 80 -2.07 -4.81 8.97
CA VAL A 80 -3.07 -5.88 9.16
C VAL A 80 -2.96 -6.93 8.08
N CYS A 81 -2.85 -6.54 6.80
CA CYS A 81 -2.64 -7.48 5.70
C CYS A 81 -1.37 -8.32 5.86
N GLY A 82 -0.27 -7.73 6.29
CA GLY A 82 0.99 -8.45 6.52
C GLY A 82 0.90 -9.45 7.67
N ILE A 83 0.24 -9.08 8.77
CA ILE A 83 0.06 -9.94 9.94
C ILE A 83 -0.93 -11.07 9.63
N LEU A 84 -2.12 -10.76 9.11
CA LEU A 84 -3.14 -11.76 8.78
C LEU A 84 -2.67 -12.68 7.65
N GLY A 85 -1.99 -12.15 6.63
CA GLY A 85 -1.43 -12.97 5.55
C GLY A 85 -0.39 -13.99 6.04
N ARG A 86 0.29 -13.73 7.16
CA ARG A 86 1.25 -14.66 7.75
C ARG A 86 0.63 -15.61 8.77
N LEU A 87 -0.27 -15.12 9.62
CA LEU A 87 -0.83 -15.87 10.75
C LEU A 87 -2.10 -16.65 10.38
N TRP A 88 -2.85 -16.20 9.37
CA TRP A 88 -4.15 -16.74 9.02
C TRP A 88 -4.11 -17.50 7.69
N LYS A 89 -4.05 -18.84 7.75
CA LYS A 89 -3.94 -19.71 6.56
C LYS A 89 -5.10 -19.60 5.56
N ARG A 90 -6.27 -19.10 6.00
CA ARG A 90 -7.45 -18.89 5.14
C ARG A 90 -7.53 -17.46 4.57
N TYR A 91 -6.50 -16.65 4.77
CA TYR A 91 -6.52 -15.27 4.28
C TYR A 91 -6.46 -15.29 2.77
N ASN A 92 -7.40 -14.59 2.14
CA ASN A 92 -7.54 -14.55 0.69
C ASN A 92 -7.49 -13.10 0.19
N ALA A 93 -7.36 -12.93 -1.13
CA ALA A 93 -7.34 -11.62 -1.77
C ALA A 93 -8.56 -10.73 -1.40
N ALA A 94 -9.76 -11.32 -1.27
CA ALA A 94 -10.96 -10.58 -0.86
C ALA A 94 -10.87 -10.04 0.58
N GLY A 95 -10.35 -10.85 1.50
CA GLY A 95 -10.03 -10.46 2.87
C GLY A 95 -8.95 -9.38 2.93
N ALA A 96 -7.94 -9.44 2.05
CA ALA A 96 -6.93 -8.40 1.93
C ALA A 96 -7.50 -7.05 1.50
N ILE A 97 -8.35 -7.05 0.47
CA ILE A 97 -9.03 -5.84 0.01
C ILE A 97 -9.97 -5.31 1.10
N ALA A 98 -10.71 -6.20 1.79
CA ALA A 98 -11.60 -5.82 2.87
C ALA A 98 -10.86 -5.19 4.07
N SER A 99 -9.70 -5.73 4.46
CA SER A 99 -8.85 -5.13 5.49
C SER A 99 -8.37 -3.74 5.10
N LEU A 100 -7.91 -3.56 3.86
CA LEU A 100 -7.41 -2.27 3.35
C LEU A 100 -8.52 -1.22 3.28
N LEU A 101 -9.67 -1.58 2.70
CA LEU A 101 -10.82 -0.69 2.61
C LEU A 101 -11.41 -0.41 3.99
N GLY A 102 -11.47 -1.40 4.87
CA GLY A 102 -11.91 -1.25 6.26
C GLY A 102 -11.04 -0.27 7.04
N ALA A 103 -9.71 -0.39 6.92
CA ALA A 103 -8.76 0.54 7.53
C ALA A 103 -8.96 1.98 7.01
N CYS A 104 -9.02 2.13 5.69
CA CYS A 104 -9.16 3.43 5.04
C CYS A 104 -10.50 4.10 5.39
N ALA A 105 -11.61 3.36 5.25
CA ALA A 105 -12.94 3.87 5.56
C ALA A 105 -13.09 4.21 7.05
N THR A 106 -12.57 3.38 7.95
CA THR A 106 -12.61 3.67 9.40
C THR A 106 -11.77 4.89 9.73
N SER A 107 -10.57 5.00 9.16
CA SER A 107 -9.70 6.16 9.36
C SER A 107 -10.38 7.45 8.87
N ALA A 108 -10.94 7.43 7.66
CA ALA A 108 -11.69 8.57 7.11
C ALA A 108 -12.92 8.91 7.97
N SER A 109 -13.66 7.90 8.45
CA SER A 109 -14.87 8.12 9.26
C SER A 109 -14.54 8.77 10.60
N VAL A 110 -13.49 8.32 11.28
CA VAL A 110 -13.04 8.91 12.57
C VAL A 110 -12.57 10.35 12.38
N MET A 111 -11.98 10.67 11.23
CA MET A 111 -11.55 12.03 10.90
C MET A 111 -12.68 12.97 10.46
N LEU A 112 -13.77 12.43 9.90
CA LEU A 112 -14.91 13.22 9.44
C LEU A 112 -15.96 13.47 10.52
N VAL A 113 -16.00 12.64 11.56
CA VAL A 113 -16.97 12.73 12.66
C VAL A 113 -16.29 13.39 13.86
N PRO A 114 -16.65 14.66 14.20
CA PRO A 114 -15.98 15.42 15.27
C PRO A 114 -16.04 14.74 16.65
N GLU A 115 -17.12 13.99 16.92
CA GLU A 115 -17.28 13.25 18.18
C GLU A 115 -16.28 12.09 18.30
N TRP A 116 -15.96 11.43 17.18
CA TRP A 116 -15.00 10.33 17.15
C TRP A 116 -13.57 10.86 17.13
N GLU A 117 -13.33 11.97 16.43
CA GLU A 117 -12.06 12.68 16.47
C GLU A 117 -11.71 13.10 17.90
N ALA A 118 -12.67 13.66 18.64
CA ALA A 118 -12.48 14.04 20.04
C ALA A 118 -12.24 12.82 20.97
N TYR A 119 -12.93 11.70 20.73
CA TYR A 119 -12.77 10.48 21.54
C TYR A 119 -11.41 9.79 21.32
N TRP A 120 -10.91 9.80 20.08
CA TRP A 120 -9.64 9.17 19.70
C TRP A 120 -8.46 10.15 19.67
N GLU A 121 -8.63 11.37 20.18
CA GLU A 121 -7.61 12.43 20.18
C GLU A 121 -7.02 12.74 18.78
N GLY A 122 -7.82 12.51 17.73
CA GLY A 122 -7.40 12.64 16.34
C GLY A 122 -6.43 11.54 15.87
N GLU A 123 -6.31 10.42 16.59
CA GLU A 123 -5.46 9.28 16.22
C GLU A 123 -6.30 8.03 15.85
N PRO A 124 -6.71 7.89 14.59
CA PRO A 124 -7.61 6.80 14.16
C PRO A 124 -6.91 5.44 13.99
N VAL A 125 -5.64 5.30 14.39
CA VAL A 125 -4.83 4.10 14.16
C VAL A 125 -5.43 2.87 14.87
N ILE A 126 -5.81 3.02 16.14
CA ILE A 126 -6.37 1.94 16.95
C ILE A 126 -7.70 1.42 16.36
N PRO A 127 -8.73 2.28 16.14
CA PRO A 127 -9.99 1.81 15.57
C PRO A 127 -9.81 1.27 14.15
N SER A 128 -8.92 1.86 13.35
CA SER A 128 -8.61 1.39 12.00
C SER A 128 -8.09 -0.06 12.00
N ILE A 129 -7.11 -0.39 12.85
CA ILE A 129 -6.53 -1.74 12.91
C ILE A 129 -7.58 -2.77 13.36
N LEU A 130 -8.41 -2.41 14.35
CA LEU A 130 -9.45 -3.30 14.86
C LEU A 130 -10.49 -3.63 13.79
N ILE A 131 -11.02 -2.60 13.12
CA ILE A 131 -12.02 -2.79 12.07
C ILE A 131 -11.42 -3.47 10.84
N ALA A 132 -10.20 -3.12 10.44
CA ALA A 132 -9.50 -3.79 9.36
C ALA A 132 -9.30 -5.28 9.65
N THR A 133 -8.91 -5.63 10.88
CA THR A 133 -8.75 -7.04 11.28
C THR A 133 -10.08 -7.77 11.26
N ALA A 134 -11.13 -7.17 11.83
CA ALA A 134 -12.47 -7.76 11.86
C ALA A 134 -13.02 -7.95 10.44
N ALA A 135 -12.95 -6.92 9.59
CA ALA A 135 -13.37 -6.98 8.20
C ALA A 135 -12.59 -8.03 7.40
N GLY A 136 -11.27 -8.06 7.57
CA GLY A 136 -10.38 -9.05 6.96
C GLY A 136 -10.75 -10.48 7.34
N VAL A 137 -10.96 -10.76 8.63
CA VAL A 137 -11.35 -12.09 9.12
C VAL A 137 -12.75 -12.47 8.63
N CYS A 138 -13.74 -11.57 8.77
CA CYS A 138 -15.11 -11.84 8.33
C CYS A 138 -15.19 -12.13 6.84
N VAL A 139 -14.57 -11.29 5.99
CA VAL A 139 -14.61 -11.49 4.53
C VAL A 139 -13.78 -12.71 4.12
N SER A 140 -12.66 -12.98 4.79
CA SER A 140 -11.89 -14.21 4.54
C SER A 140 -12.68 -15.48 4.86
N LEU A 141 -13.57 -15.44 5.87
CA LEU A 141 -14.43 -16.56 6.24
C LEU A 141 -15.63 -16.73 5.30
N LEU A 142 -16.20 -15.63 4.82
CA LEU A 142 -17.33 -15.63 3.88
C LEU A 142 -16.93 -15.98 2.45
N THR A 143 -15.66 -15.76 2.10
CA THR A 143 -15.16 -15.97 0.73
C THR A 143 -14.42 -17.29 0.61
N SER A 144 -14.37 -17.86 -0.60
CA SER A 144 -13.64 -19.11 -0.86
C SER A 144 -12.15 -18.97 -0.50
N PRO A 145 -11.52 -20.03 0.05
CA PRO A 145 -10.09 -20.02 0.33
C PRO A 145 -9.28 -19.84 -0.95
N GLU A 146 -8.09 -19.26 -0.82
CA GLU A 146 -7.19 -19.04 -1.94
C GLU A 146 -6.80 -20.37 -2.59
N LYS A 147 -6.97 -20.45 -3.92
CA LYS A 147 -6.79 -21.70 -4.67
C LYS A 147 -5.32 -22.01 -4.98
N LEU A 148 -4.45 -21.00 -4.98
CA LEU A 148 -3.01 -21.19 -5.15
C LEU A 148 -2.35 -21.47 -3.82
N SER A 149 -1.51 -22.49 -3.78
CA SER A 149 -0.61 -22.68 -2.65
C SER A 149 0.44 -21.56 -2.64
N ARG A 150 0.97 -21.24 -1.46
CA ARG A 150 2.03 -20.23 -1.31
C ARG A 150 3.27 -20.55 -2.16
N GLU A 151 3.57 -21.82 -2.35
CA GLU A 151 4.68 -22.30 -3.18
C GLU A 151 4.42 -22.06 -4.67
N GLU A 152 3.20 -22.31 -5.14
CA GLU A 152 2.79 -22.05 -6.52
C GLU A 152 2.78 -20.54 -6.83
N ALA A 153 2.33 -19.71 -5.89
CA ALA A 153 2.37 -18.26 -6.04
C ALA A 153 3.80 -17.73 -6.13
N LEU A 154 4.72 -18.26 -5.32
CA LEU A 154 6.14 -17.91 -5.37
C LEU A 154 6.80 -18.39 -6.68
N ALA A 155 6.47 -19.59 -7.14
CA ALA A 155 6.98 -20.13 -8.40
C ALA A 155 6.50 -19.31 -9.61
N LEU A 156 5.25 -18.85 -9.60
CA LEU A 156 4.72 -17.96 -10.64
C LEU A 156 5.46 -16.61 -10.65
N LEU A 157 5.67 -16.00 -9.48
CA LEU A 157 6.42 -14.75 -9.35
C LEU A 157 7.90 -14.91 -9.76
N ALA A 158 8.51 -16.06 -9.49
CA ALA A 158 9.88 -16.37 -9.92
C ALA A 158 9.96 -16.47 -11.44
N LYS A 159 9.03 -17.19 -12.08
CA LYS A 159 8.95 -17.30 -13.53
C LYS A 159 8.72 -15.94 -14.21
N GLU A 160 7.88 -15.08 -13.62
CA GLU A 160 7.71 -13.71 -14.11
C GLU A 160 8.99 -12.87 -14.01
N ARG A 161 9.82 -13.09 -12.98
CA ARG A 161 11.13 -12.41 -12.86
C ARG A 161 12.11 -12.87 -13.92
N GLU A 162 12.16 -14.16 -14.23
CA GLU A 162 13.06 -14.72 -15.26
C GLU A 162 12.75 -14.12 -16.64
N THR A 163 11.48 -13.95 -17.00
CA THR A 163 11.09 -13.28 -18.26
C THR A 163 11.51 -11.81 -18.38
N MET A 164 12.08 -11.21 -17.33
CA MET A 164 12.60 -9.84 -17.34
C MET A 164 14.12 -9.76 -17.63
N GLU A 165 14.84 -10.86 -17.38
CA GLU A 165 16.30 -10.91 -17.55
C GLU A 165 16.71 -11.30 -18.99
N ASP A 166 15.76 -11.82 -19.77
CA ASP A 166 15.85 -12.10 -21.21
C ASP A 166 15.40 -10.91 -22.09
#